data_AF-A0A942AT22-F1
#
_entry.id   AF-A0A942AT22-F1
#
_cell.length_a   1.000
_cell.length_b   1.000
_cell.length_c   1.000
_cell.angle_alpha   90.00
_cell.angle_beta   90.00
_cell.angle_gamma   90.00
#
_symmetry.space_group_name_H-M   'P 1'
#
loop_
_entity.id
_entity.type
_entity.pdbx_description
1 polymer ?
#
loop_
_entity_poly.entity_id
_entity_poly.type
_entity_poly.pdbx_seq_one_letter_code
_entity_poly.pdbx_strand_id
1 'polypeptide(L)'
;MSHPRHISFMLNKLKQSWLKMALLCVLGIVLSCFIGRGREQIFFVRVINAVFSAGMILLFVGIAHQLTNMHMFTSLTYGVKRLKMIFRNTHESADSLKDDYIEYRNSRKHHDDVSLYMLCAATLIVISVLLSLFTL
;
A
#
# COMPACT_ATOMS: atom_id res chain seq x y z
N MET A 1 16.79 15.25 20.23
CA MET A 1 15.64 16.18 20.11
C MET A 1 15.43 16.56 18.64
N SER A 2 14.55 15.83 17.91
CA SER A 2 14.28 16.02 16.47
C SER A 2 12.79 15.86 16.12
N HIS A 3 11.89 16.01 17.10
CA HIS A 3 10.46 15.70 16.93
C HIS A 3 9.61 16.66 16.07
N PRO A 4 9.83 18.00 16.04
CA PRO A 4 8.87 18.87 15.35
C PRO A 4 8.97 18.82 13.82
N ARG A 5 10.13 18.43 13.27
CA ARG A 5 10.34 18.31 11.82
C ARG A 5 9.67 17.09 11.21
N HIS A 6 9.52 16.01 11.97
CA HIS A 6 8.93 14.77 11.47
C HIS A 6 7.40 14.87 11.36
N ILE A 7 6.77 15.60 12.29
CA ILE A 7 5.30 15.79 12.31
C ILE A 7 4.88 16.74 11.18
N SER A 8 5.59 17.85 10.97
CA SER A 8 5.30 18.79 9.88
C SER A 8 5.51 18.15 8.49
N PHE A 9 6.52 17.28 8.36
CA PHE A 9 6.74 16.49 7.15
C PHE A 9 5.62 15.48 6.89
N MET A 10 5.19 14.74 7.93
CA MET A 10 4.07 13.81 7.84
C MET A 10 2.76 14.53 7.48
N LEU A 11 2.50 15.71 8.06
CA LEU A 11 1.33 16.54 7.75
C LEU A 11 1.33 17.06 6.31
N ASN A 12 2.50 17.50 5.80
CA ASN A 12 2.61 17.94 4.41
C ASN A 12 2.40 16.78 3.43
N LYS A 13 2.96 15.60 3.72
CA LYS A 13 2.67 14.38 2.94
C LYS A 13 1.21 13.98 3.02
N LEU A 14 0.60 14.10 4.20
CA LEU A 14 -0.83 13.84 4.37
C LEU A 14 -1.64 14.78 3.48
N LYS A 15 -1.35 16.09 3.52
CA LYS A 15 -2.00 17.10 2.66
C LYS A 15 -1.78 16.84 1.16
N GLN A 16 -0.67 16.22 0.77
CA GLN A 16 -0.41 15.88 -0.63
C GLN A 16 -1.14 14.60 -1.06
N SER A 17 -1.24 13.61 -0.18
CA SER A 17 -1.79 12.27 -0.47
C SER A 17 -3.21 12.06 0.08
N TRP A 18 -3.82 13.06 0.72
CA TRP A 18 -5.13 12.95 1.39
C TRP A 18 -6.23 12.52 0.42
N LEU A 19 -6.22 13.02 -0.82
CA LEU A 19 -7.24 12.72 -1.82
C LEU A 19 -7.17 11.24 -2.24
N LYS A 20 -5.95 10.70 -2.37
CA LYS A 20 -5.73 9.26 -2.64
C LYS A 20 -6.20 8.39 -1.48
N MET A 21 -5.88 8.81 -0.25
CA MET A 21 -6.32 8.11 0.97
C MET A 21 -7.85 8.12 1.09
N ALA A 22 -8.48 9.27 0.86
CA ALA A 22 -9.92 9.41 0.87
C ALA A 22 -10.59 8.50 -0.17
N LEU A 23 -10.06 8.46 -1.40
CA LEU A 23 -10.53 7.55 -2.45
C LEU A 23 -10.43 6.08 -2.04
N LEU A 24 -9.32 5.67 -1.43
CA LEU A 24 -9.13 4.28 -0.95
C LEU A 24 -10.09 3.94 0.20
N CYS A 25 -10.34 4.88 1.11
CA CYS A 25 -11.33 4.71 2.17
C CYS A 25 -12.74 4.56 1.59
N VAL A 26 -13.13 5.42 0.64
CA VAL A 26 -14.43 5.33 -0.04
C VAL A 26 -14.57 3.99 -0.77
N LEU A 27 -13.51 3.53 -1.45
CA LEU A 27 -13.49 2.23 -2.10
C LEU A 27 -13.76 1.10 -1.10
N GLY A 28 -13.14 1.13 0.09
CA GLY A 28 -13.37 0.14 1.15
C GLY A 28 -14.78 0.15 1.70
N ILE A 29 -15.35 1.33 1.90
CA ILE A 29 -16.74 1.48 2.33
C ILE A 29 -17.70 0.90 1.27
N VAL A 30 -17.47 1.19 -0.02
CA VAL A 30 -18.27 0.66 -1.12
C VAL A 30 -18.18 -0.86 -1.20
N LEU A 31 -16.97 -1.42 -1.12
CA LEU A 31 -16.74 -2.88 -1.08
C LEU A 31 -17.49 -3.55 0.07
N SER A 32 -17.45 -2.95 1.27
CA SER A 32 -18.18 -3.43 2.44
C SER A 32 -19.71 -3.42 2.21
N CYS A 33 -20.23 -2.38 1.56
CA CYS A 33 -21.65 -2.29 1.19
C CYS A 33 -22.09 -3.37 0.19
N PHE A 34 -21.22 -3.76 -0.75
CA PHE A 34 -21.47 -4.87 -1.69
C PHE A 34 -21.42 -6.24 -1.01
N ILE A 35 -20.45 -6.46 -0.12
CA ILE A 35 -20.30 -7.73 0.60
C ILE A 35 -21.45 -7.93 1.61
N GLY A 36 -21.93 -6.85 2.23
CA GLY A 36 -23.01 -6.89 3.22
C GLY A 36 -24.43 -6.99 2.66
N ARG A 37 -24.62 -7.03 1.33
CA ARG A 37 -25.95 -6.95 0.69
C ARG A 37 -26.89 -8.14 0.94
N GLY A 38 -26.42 -9.23 1.56
CA GLY A 38 -27.18 -10.45 1.81
C GLY A 38 -27.38 -10.82 3.27
N ARG A 39 -27.00 -9.97 4.23
CA ARG A 39 -27.16 -10.24 5.67
C ARG A 39 -27.93 -9.10 6.30
N GLU A 40 -29.02 -9.40 7.00
CA GLU A 40 -29.70 -8.45 7.89
C GLU A 40 -28.75 -8.12 9.05
N GLN A 41 -27.93 -7.09 8.84
CA GLN A 41 -27.01 -6.58 9.84
C GLN A 41 -27.58 -5.31 10.43
N ILE A 42 -27.51 -5.20 11.76
CA ILE A 42 -27.81 -3.96 12.48
C ILE A 42 -26.92 -2.86 11.90
N PHE A 43 -27.48 -1.66 11.71
CA PHE A 43 -26.79 -0.52 11.10
C PHE A 43 -25.37 -0.28 11.66
N PHE A 44 -25.20 -0.47 12.96
CA PHE A 44 -23.92 -0.32 13.65
C PHE A 44 -22.85 -1.34 13.20
N VAL A 45 -23.23 -2.60 12.99
CA VAL A 45 -22.33 -3.65 12.49
C VAL A 45 -21.86 -3.32 11.07
N ARG A 46 -22.73 -2.71 10.27
CA ARG A 46 -22.40 -2.25 8.91
C ARG A 46 -21.34 -1.15 8.92
N VAL A 47 -21.42 -0.22 9.88
CA VAL A 47 -20.42 0.84 10.06
C VAL A 47 -19.07 0.27 10.49
N ILE A 48 -19.05 -0.66 11.47
CA ILE A 48 -17.81 -1.34 11.90
C ILE A 48 -17.13 -2.04 10.70
N ASN A 49 -17.90 -2.80 9.93
CA ASN A 49 -17.39 -3.52 8.76
C ASN A 49 -16.87 -2.58 7.67
N ALA A 50 -17.47 -1.39 7.51
CA ALA A 50 -17.00 -0.39 6.55
C ALA A 50 -15.66 0.24 6.98
N VAL A 51 -15.53 0.59 8.26
CA VAL A 51 -14.29 1.14 8.84
C VAL A 51 -13.16 0.12 8.78
N PHE A 52 -13.45 -1.13 9.15
CA PHE A 52 -12.48 -2.22 9.07
C PHE A 52 -12.02 -2.47 7.62
N SER A 53 -12.96 -2.54 6.67
CA SER A 53 -12.63 -2.75 5.25
C SER A 53 -11.78 -1.61 4.68
N ALA A 54 -12.08 -0.35 5.01
CA ALA A 54 -11.25 0.80 4.64
C ALA A 54 -9.82 0.68 5.21
N GLY A 55 -9.69 0.30 6.49
CA GLY A 55 -8.40 0.03 7.11
C GLY A 55 -7.61 -1.07 6.41
N MET A 56 -8.26 -2.18 6.06
CA MET A 56 -7.63 -3.30 5.35
C MET A 56 -7.13 -2.92 3.95
N ILE A 57 -7.88 -2.10 3.19
CA ILE A 57 -7.43 -1.64 1.86
C ILE A 57 -6.19 -0.77 1.98
N LEU A 58 -6.16 0.16 2.93
CA LEU A 58 -4.97 0.98 3.17
C LEU A 58 -3.78 0.12 3.61
N LEU A 59 -4.00 -0.93 4.40
CA LEU A 59 -2.97 -1.88 4.79
C LEU A 59 -2.39 -2.62 3.59
N PHE A 60 -3.23 -3.15 2.69
CA PHE A 60 -2.77 -3.83 1.48
C PHE A 60 -1.99 -2.89 0.55
N VAL A 61 -2.45 -1.65 0.36
CA VAL A 61 -1.74 -0.64 -0.43
C VAL A 61 -0.40 -0.27 0.22
N GLY A 62 -0.37 -0.08 1.54
CA GLY A 62 0.84 0.18 2.31
C GLY A 62 1.86 -0.95 2.16
N ILE A 63 1.43 -2.19 2.31
CA ILE A 63 2.27 -3.39 2.10
C ILE A 63 2.75 -3.46 0.66
N ALA A 64 1.89 -3.23 -0.34
CA ALA A 64 2.30 -3.26 -1.75
C ALA A 64 3.39 -2.21 -2.06
N HIS A 65 3.26 -0.99 -1.53
CA HIS A 65 4.29 0.04 -1.62
C HIS A 65 5.56 -0.36 -0.88
N GLN A 66 5.46 -0.98 0.29
CA GLN A 66 6.61 -1.47 1.06
C GLN A 66 7.36 -2.58 0.32
N LEU A 67 6.65 -3.55 -0.26
CA LEU A 67 7.23 -4.60 -1.10
C LEU A 67 7.94 -4.02 -2.33
N THR A 68 7.38 -2.96 -2.91
CA THR A 68 7.98 -2.23 -4.03
C THR A 68 9.25 -1.51 -3.60
N ASN A 69 9.25 -0.87 -2.42
CA ASN A 69 10.42 -0.19 -1.84
C ASN A 69 11.53 -1.16 -1.42
N MET A 70 11.18 -2.36 -0.98
CA MET A 70 12.14 -3.41 -0.65
C MET A 70 12.75 -4.06 -1.90
N HIS A 71 12.38 -3.59 -3.10
CA HIS A 71 12.82 -4.14 -4.37
C HIS A 71 12.52 -5.64 -4.51
N MET A 72 11.55 -6.17 -3.76
CA MET A 72 11.33 -7.61 -3.62
C MET A 72 10.98 -8.28 -4.98
N PHE A 73 10.34 -7.53 -5.87
CA PHE A 73 10.01 -7.95 -7.24
C PHE A 73 11.01 -7.48 -8.32
N THR A 74 12.06 -6.76 -7.94
CA THR A 74 13.00 -6.15 -8.90
C THR A 74 13.86 -7.22 -9.57
N SER A 75 14.29 -8.23 -8.82
CA SER A 75 14.97 -9.41 -9.37
C SER A 75 14.06 -10.20 -10.33
N LEU A 76 12.79 -10.40 -9.95
CA LEU A 76 11.81 -11.11 -10.77
C LEU A 76 11.51 -10.37 -12.09
N THR A 77 11.25 -9.06 -12.01
CA THR A 77 10.93 -8.22 -13.18
C THR A 77 12.11 -8.13 -14.14
N TYR A 78 13.32 -8.04 -13.59
CA TYR A 78 14.55 -8.08 -14.37
C TYR A 78 14.77 -9.47 -15.00
N GLY A 79 14.53 -10.55 -14.26
CA GLY A 79 14.60 -11.93 -14.77
C GLY A 79 13.65 -12.18 -15.94
N VAL A 80 12.41 -11.68 -15.89
CA VAL A 80 11.45 -11.77 -17.00
C VAL A 80 11.89 -10.97 -18.21
N LYS A 81 12.46 -9.76 -18.02
CA LYS A 81 13.06 -8.98 -19.12
C LYS A 81 14.21 -9.75 -19.79
N ARG A 82 15.04 -10.42 -19.00
CA ARG A 82 16.14 -11.25 -19.51
C ARG A 82 15.63 -12.48 -20.25
N LEU A 83 14.61 -13.14 -19.74
CA LEU A 83 13.94 -14.24 -20.45
C LEU A 83 13.46 -13.79 -21.84
N LYS A 84 12.84 -12.60 -21.91
CA LYS A 84 12.38 -11.99 -23.17
C LYS A 84 13.52 -11.66 -24.15
N MET A 85 14.69 -11.24 -23.67
CA MET A 85 15.86 -10.97 -24.51
C MET A 85 16.49 -12.26 -25.06
N ILE A 86 16.55 -13.31 -24.23
CA ILE A 86 17.01 -14.64 -24.66
C ILE A 86 16.09 -15.19 -25.76
N PHE A 87 14.77 -15.06 -25.59
CA PHE A 87 13.81 -15.42 -26.64
C PHE A 87 13.94 -14.60 -27.93
N ARG A 88 14.57 -13.41 -27.89
CA ARG A 88 14.86 -12.56 -29.06
C ARG A 88 16.27 -12.77 -29.62
N ASN A 89 17.02 -13.79 -29.16
CA ASN A 89 18.42 -14.07 -29.55
C ASN A 89 19.37 -12.87 -29.36
N THR A 90 19.08 -11.97 -28.42
CA THR A 90 19.95 -10.85 -28.11
C THR A 90 20.92 -11.28 -27.02
N HIS A 91 22.18 -11.55 -27.38
CA HIS A 91 23.23 -11.92 -26.44
C HIS A 91 24.00 -10.68 -25.99
N GLU A 92 23.86 -10.32 -24.71
CA GLU A 92 24.66 -9.30 -24.04
C GLU A 92 25.65 -9.95 -23.06
N SER A 93 26.78 -9.28 -22.80
CA SER A 93 27.82 -9.75 -21.87
C SER A 93 27.38 -9.68 -20.40
N ALA A 94 27.75 -10.67 -19.59
CA ALA A 94 27.35 -10.76 -18.17
C ALA A 94 27.71 -9.53 -17.32
N ASP A 95 28.78 -8.80 -17.67
CA ASP A 95 29.18 -7.59 -16.96
C ASP A 95 28.29 -6.39 -17.29
N SER A 96 27.98 -6.14 -18.56
CA SER A 96 27.01 -5.10 -18.96
C SER A 96 25.63 -5.36 -18.37
N LEU A 97 25.26 -6.64 -18.26
CA LEU A 97 24.05 -7.10 -17.59
C LEU A 97 23.98 -6.68 -16.10
N LYS A 98 25.09 -6.82 -15.38
CA LYS A 98 25.16 -6.49 -13.96
C LYS A 98 25.03 -4.99 -13.72
N ASP A 99 25.70 -4.18 -14.53
CA ASP A 99 25.64 -2.72 -14.43
C ASP A 99 24.23 -2.19 -14.74
N ASP A 100 23.59 -2.73 -15.79
CA ASP A 100 22.18 -2.44 -16.10
C ASP A 100 21.24 -2.78 -14.94
N TYR A 101 21.51 -3.87 -14.21
CA TYR A 101 20.69 -4.24 -13.05
C TYR A 101 20.86 -3.25 -11.89
N ILE A 102 22.09 -2.80 -11.64
CA ILE A 102 22.40 -1.83 -10.58
C ILE A 102 21.76 -0.47 -10.92
N GLU A 103 21.88 -0.02 -12.17
CA GLU A 103 21.25 1.20 -12.65
C GLU A 103 19.72 1.10 -12.63
N TYR A 104 19.17 -0.03 -13.07
CA TYR A 104 17.72 -0.31 -12.97
C TYR A 104 17.22 -0.32 -11.53
N ARG A 105 18.00 -0.84 -10.58
CA ARG A 105 17.64 -0.82 -9.15
C ARG A 105 17.67 0.61 -8.61
N ASN A 106 18.72 1.36 -8.89
CA ASN A 106 18.94 2.71 -8.36
C ASN A 106 17.99 3.75 -8.96
N SER A 107 17.51 3.55 -10.19
CA SER A 107 16.55 4.44 -10.86
C SER A 107 15.10 4.28 -10.38
N ARG A 108 14.79 3.27 -9.55
CA ARG A 108 13.43 3.03 -9.07
C ARG A 108 13.03 4.02 -7.98
N LYS A 109 11.86 4.63 -8.17
CA LYS A 109 11.28 5.60 -7.24
C LYS A 109 10.97 4.97 -5.89
N HIS A 110 11.49 5.57 -4.82
CA HIS A 110 11.14 5.20 -3.45
C HIS A 110 9.76 5.80 -3.09
N HIS A 111 8.86 4.97 -2.60
CA HIS A 111 7.54 5.39 -2.13
C HIS A 111 7.63 5.82 -0.67
N ASP A 112 7.80 7.12 -0.47
CA ASP A 112 7.93 7.77 0.83
C ASP A 112 6.65 7.77 1.70
N ASP A 113 5.51 7.34 1.14
CA ASP A 113 4.19 7.43 1.76
C ASP A 113 3.79 6.18 2.57
N VAL A 114 4.63 5.13 2.57
CA VAL A 114 4.34 3.83 3.21
C VAL A 114 3.96 3.97 4.68
N SER A 115 4.73 4.75 5.44
CA SER A 115 4.49 4.94 6.88
C SER A 115 3.11 5.55 7.17
N LEU A 116 2.64 6.42 6.28
CA LEU A 116 1.37 7.11 6.41
C LEU A 116 0.18 6.18 6.12
N TYR A 117 0.30 5.33 5.10
CA TYR A 117 -0.69 4.27 4.83
C TYR A 117 -0.77 3.27 5.99
N MET A 118 0.38 2.81 6.50
CA MET A 118 0.43 1.84 7.60
C MET A 118 -0.12 2.40 8.91
N LEU A 119 0.23 3.64 9.26
CA LEU A 119 -0.29 4.31 10.45
C LEU A 119 -1.81 4.49 10.36
N CYS A 120 -2.31 4.98 9.22
CA CYS A 120 -3.74 5.21 9.03
C CYS A 120 -4.53 3.89 9.03
N ALA A 121 -4.02 2.85 8.36
CA ALA A 121 -4.58 1.51 8.40
C ALA A 121 -4.68 0.97 9.83
N ALA A 122 -3.58 1.03 10.58
CA ALA A 122 -3.55 0.59 11.98
C ALA A 122 -4.56 1.33 12.83
N THR A 123 -4.66 2.66 12.70
CA THR A 123 -5.66 3.44 13.46
C THR A 123 -7.09 3.05 13.14
N LEU A 124 -7.44 2.88 11.86
CA LEU A 124 -8.80 2.49 11.48
C LEU A 124 -9.16 1.09 11.94
N ILE A 125 -8.20 0.15 11.87
CA ILE A 125 -8.40 -1.22 12.38
C ILE A 125 -8.60 -1.18 13.90
N VAL A 126 -7.76 -0.48 14.65
CA VAL A 126 -7.92 -0.35 16.11
C VAL A 126 -9.26 0.28 16.47
N ILE A 127 -9.67 1.35 15.77
CA ILE A 127 -10.99 1.98 15.96
C ILE A 127 -12.10 0.97 15.71
N SER A 128 -12.02 0.16 14.65
CA SER A 128 -13.04 -0.84 14.34
C SER A 128 -13.13 -1.93 15.41
N VAL A 129 -12.00 -2.37 15.97
CA VAL A 129 -11.96 -3.36 17.06
C VAL A 129 -12.55 -2.77 18.33
N LEU A 130 -12.18 -1.53 18.68
CA LEU A 130 -12.75 -0.84 19.84
C LEU A 130 -14.27 -0.68 19.70
N LEU A 131 -14.76 -0.23 18.55
CA LEU A 131 -16.19 -0.13 18.27
C LEU A 131 -16.89 -1.48 18.38
N SER A 132 -16.26 -2.56 17.93
CA SER A 132 -16.79 -3.91 18.06
C SER A 132 -16.91 -4.37 19.51
N LEU A 133 -15.94 -4.00 20.37
CA LEU A 133 -15.95 -4.32 21.80
C LEU A 133 -17.04 -3.57 22.56
N PHE A 134 -17.35 -2.33 22.16
CA PHE A 134 -18.44 -1.55 22.78
C PHE A 134 -19.85 -1.99 22.37
N THR A 135 -19.97 -2.79 21.30
CA THR A 135 -21.25 -3.34 20.83
C THR A 135 -21.55 -4.77 21.28
N LEU A 136 -20.62 -5.38 22.00
CA LEU A 136 -20.74 -6.74 22.51
C LEU A 136 -21.26 -6.70 23.95
#